data_AF-A0YYT2-F1
#
_entry.id   AF-A0YYT2-F1
#
_cell.length_a   1.000
_cell.length_b   1.000
_cell.length_c   1.000
_cell.angle_alpha   90.00
_cell.angle_beta   90.00
_cell.angle_gamma   90.00
#
_symmetry.space_group_name_H-M   'P 1'
#
loop_
_entity.id
_entity.type
_entity.pdbx_description
1 polymer ?
#
loop_
_entity_poly.entity_id
_entity_poly.type
_entity_poly.pdbx_seq_one_letter_code
_entity_poly.pdbx_strand_id
1 'polypeptide(L)' 'MATIVEHQKSGKRYIVMGTGFGIYKSARNNAFFEWAVVEEEDNYHLVAVCDRKGKIKWFYSDDLVVVEVDGKPPADLL' A
#
# COMPACT_ATOMS: atom_id res chain seq x y z
N MET A 1 -2.10 18.82 4.12
CA MET A 1 -0.94 17.95 3.86
C MET A 1 -1.30 16.95 2.78
N ALA A 2 -0.73 17.10 1.59
CA ALA A 2 -0.89 16.16 0.48
C ALA A 2 0.48 15.54 0.16
N THR A 3 0.50 14.23 0.00
CA THR A 3 1.70 13.48 -0.37
C THR A 3 1.45 12.83 -1.72
N ILE A 4 2.35 13.08 -2.67
CA ILE A 4 2.33 12.47 -3.99
C ILE A 4 3.37 11.36 -4.01
N VAL A 5 2.93 10.18 -4.42
CA VAL A 5 3.78 9.01 -4.63
C VAL A 5 3.77 8.60 -6.09
N GLU A 6 4.85 7.98 -6.54
CA GLU A 6 4.95 7.36 -7.85
C GLU A 6 5.09 5.84 -7.70
N HIS A 7 4.31 5.09 -8.48
CA HIS A 7 4.43 3.64 -8.53
C HIS A 7 5.60 3.25 -9.44
N GLN A 8 6.64 2.66 -8.86
CA GLN A 8 7.94 2.46 -9.50
C GLN A 8 7.84 1.73 -10.85
N LYS A 9 7.01 0.68 -10.92
CA LYS A 9 6.87 -0.12 -12.15
C LYS A 9 6.14 0.58 -13.28
N SER A 10 5.24 1.53 -12.99
CA SER A 10 4.41 2.18 -14.03
C SER A 10 4.70 3.65 -14.25
N GLY A 11 5.49 4.30 -13.38
CA GLY A 11 5.73 5.75 -13.38
C GLY A 11 4.47 6.58 -13.12
N LYS A 12 3.35 5.95 -12.72
CA LYS A 12 2.10 6.66 -12.47
C LYS A 12 2.14 7.29 -11.08
N ARG A 13 1.65 8.52 -11.00
CA ARG A 13 1.54 9.28 -9.76
C ARG A 13 0.16 9.18 -9.13
N TYR A 14 0.15 9.16 -7.80
CA TYR A 14 -1.04 9.04 -6.98
C TYR A 14 -0.96 9.93 -5.75
N ILE A 15 -2.12 10.31 -5.22
CA ILE A 15 -2.24 10.99 -3.93
C ILE A 15 -2.31 9.91 -2.84
N VAL A 16 -1.53 10.03 -1.78
CA VAL A 16 -1.65 9.15 -0.61
C VAL A 16 -2.90 9.51 0.18
N MET A 17 -3.73 8.51 0.46
CA MET A 17 -4.96 8.64 1.24
C MET A 17 -4.79 8.11 2.67
N GLY A 18 -3.90 7.14 2.88
CA GLY A 18 -3.61 6.55 4.19
C GLY A 18 -2.78 5.28 4.09
N THR A 19 -2.38 4.73 5.23
CA THR A 19 -1.72 3.42 5.33
C THR A 19 -2.71 2.39 5.87
N GLY A 20 -2.55 1.14 5.46
CA GLY A 20 -3.32 0.01 5.99
C GLY A 20 -2.40 -1.17 6.22
N PHE A 21 -2.60 -1.87 7.33
CA PHE A 21 -2.04 -3.19 7.52
C PHE A 21 -2.97 -4.17 6.79
N GLY A 22 -2.42 -4.94 5.86
CA GLY A 22 -3.19 -5.83 4.99
C GLY A 22 -4.17 -6.71 5.77
N ILE A 23 -5.31 -6.95 5.14
CA ILE A 23 -6.40 -7.77 5.66
C ILE A 23 -5.83 -9.13 6.09
N TYR A 24 -5.92 -9.45 7.38
CA TYR A 24 -5.66 -10.79 7.92
C TYR A 24 -6.42 -11.80 7.04
N LYS A 25 -5.72 -12.64 6.28
CA LYS A 25 -6.37 -13.78 5.62
C LYS A 25 -6.86 -14.68 6.75
N SER A 26 -8.12 -14.55 7.13
CA SER A 26 -8.79 -15.61 7.87
C SER A 26 -8.67 -16.87 7.01
N ALA A 27 -7.83 -17.80 7.45
CA ALA A 27 -7.52 -19.02 6.73
C ALA A 27 -8.82 -19.65 6.21
N ARG A 28 -8.89 -19.88 4.89
CA ARG A 28 -10.05 -20.52 4.28
C ARG A 28 -10.06 -21.96 4.79
N ASN A 29 -10.97 -22.23 5.73
CA ASN A 29 -11.09 -23.52 6.39
C ASN A 29 -11.45 -24.59 5.34
N ASN A 30 -10.46 -25.38 4.90
CA ASN A 30 -10.71 -26.57 4.11
C ASN A 30 -10.98 -27.69 5.12
N ALA A 31 -12.24 -28.12 5.20
CA ALA A 31 -12.79 -29.05 6.20
C ALA A 31 -12.21 -30.49 6.18
N PHE A 32 -10.98 -30.68 5.68
CA PHE A 32 -10.36 -32.00 5.52
C PHE A 32 -8.94 -32.10 6.11
N PHE A 33 -8.30 -31.00 6.51
CA PHE A 33 -6.95 -31.00 7.10
C PHE A 33 -6.84 -29.92 8.20
N GLU A 34 -7.24 -30.26 9.43
CA GLU A 34 -7.30 -29.30 10.57
C GLU A 34 -6.00 -29.16 11.39
N TRP A 35 -4.86 -29.73 10.98
CA TRP A 35 -3.69 -29.81 11.88
C TRP A 35 -2.54 -28.84 11.59
N ALA A 36 -2.69 -27.94 10.62
CA ALA A 36 -1.69 -26.89 10.38
C ALA A 36 -2.35 -25.65 9.77
N VAL A 37 -3.01 -24.85 10.63
CA VAL A 37 -3.21 -23.44 10.30
C VAL A 37 -1.83 -22.80 10.39
N VAL A 38 -1.13 -22.74 9.26
CA VAL A 38 0.02 -21.85 9.14
C VAL A 38 -0.58 -20.45 9.03
N GLU A 39 -0.66 -19.75 10.15
CA GLU A 39 -0.80 -18.30 10.13
C GLU A 39 0.45 -17.75 9.47
N GLU A 40 0.42 -17.59 8.14
CA GLU A 40 1.40 -16.74 7.47
C GLU A 40 1.07 -15.31 7.88
N GLU A 41 1.77 -14.88 8.94
CA GLU A 41 1.78 -13.51 9.45
C GLU A 41 2.52 -12.61 8.45
N ASP A 42 2.00 -12.54 7.22
CA ASP A 42 2.50 -11.63 6.22
C ASP A 42 1.99 -10.23 6.56
N ASN A 43 2.84 -9.48 7.26
CA ASN A 43 2.67 -8.05 7.53
C ASN A 43 2.74 -7.27 6.21
N TYR A 44 1.66 -7.29 5.43
CA TYR A 44 1.58 -6.52 4.20
C TYR A 44 1.42 -5.04 4.53
N HIS A 45 2.49 -4.26 4.35
CA HIS A 45 2.47 -2.81 4.43
C HIS A 45 1.81 -2.24 3.17
N LEU A 46 0.51 -1.94 3.25
CA LEU A 46 -0.25 -1.39 2.13
C LEU A 46 -0.45 0.11 2.29
N VAL A 47 -0.48 0.81 1.17
CA VAL A 47 -0.77 2.24 1.08
C VAL A 47 -2.01 2.43 0.21
N ALA A 48 -3.03 3.06 0.77
CA ALA A 48 -4.19 3.51 0.02
C ALA A 48 -3.81 4.78 -0.74
N VAL A 49 -4.02 4.77 -2.05
CA VAL A 49 -3.73 5.91 -2.92
C VAL A 49 -4.91 6.20 -3.85
N CYS A 50 -4.97 7.41 -4.37
CA CYS A 50 -6.00 7.87 -5.30
C CYS A 50 -5.37 8.34 -6.62
N ASP A 51 -5.94 7.90 -7.75
CA ASP A 51 -5.51 8.38 -9.07
C ASP A 51 -6.23 9.68 -9.49
N ARG A 52 -5.82 10.25 -10.64
CA ARG A 52 -6.39 11.51 -11.17
C ARG A 52 -7.90 11.46 -11.44
N LYS A 53 -8.51 10.27 -11.50
CA LYS A 53 -9.96 10.10 -11.71
C LYS A 53 -10.71 9.90 -10.39
N GLY A 54 -10.05 10.03 -9.25
CA GLY A 54 -10.66 9.77 -7.94
C GLY A 54 -10.71 8.28 -7.58
N LYS A 55 -10.07 7.38 -8.35
CA LYS A 55 -10.14 5.94 -8.06
C LYS A 55 -9.13 5.53 -7.00
N ILE A 56 -9.64 4.90 -5.95
CA ILE A 56 -8.83 4.33 -4.86
C ILE A 56 -8.16 3.03 -5.32
N LYS A 57 -6.88 2.88 -4.98
CA LYS A 57 -6.06 1.70 -5.21
C LYS A 57 -5.20 1.42 -3.98
N TRP A 58 -4.73 0.20 -3.89
CA TRP A 58 -3.80 -0.25 -2.84
C TRP A 58 -2.52 -0.75 -3.50
N PHE A 59 -1.39 -0.33 -2.97
CA PHE A 59 -0.06 -0.80 -3.36
C PHE A 59 0.72 -1.23 -2.13
N TYR A 60 1.68 -2.13 -2.31
CA TYR A 60 2.70 -2.33 -1.29
C TYR A 60 3.51 -1.06 -1.13
N SER A 61 3.92 -0.73 0.10
CA SER A 61 4.78 0.42 0.38
C SER A 61 6.04 0.41 -0.49
N ASP A 62 6.60 -0.77 -0.69
CA ASP A 62 7.85 -0.97 -1.40
C ASP A 62 7.72 -0.72 -2.91
N ASP A 63 6.50 -0.72 -3.45
CA ASP A 63 6.24 -0.40 -4.85
C ASP A 63 6.11 1.11 -5.10
N LEU A 64 6.15 1.93 -4.06
CA LEU A 64 5.91 3.37 -4.10
C LEU A 64 7.15 4.17 -3.68
N VAL A 65 7.35 5.31 -4.34
CA VAL A 65 8.34 6.31 -3.91
C VAL A 65 7.64 7.65 -3.69
N VAL A 66 7.95 8.35 -2.59
CA VAL A 66 7.46 9.70 -2.36
C VAL A 66 8.19 10.66 -3.28
N VAL A 67 7.44 11.43 -4.06
CA VAL A 67 8.00 12.43 -4.98
C VAL A 67 7.73 13.86 -4.53
N GLU A 68 6.69 14.08 -3.73
CA GLU A 68 6.30 15.41 -3.26
C GLU A 68 5.53 15.32 -1.93
N VAL A 69 5.80 16.25 -1.01
CA VAL A 69 5.00 16.51 0.19
C VAL A 69 4.72 18.01 0.24
N ASP A 70 3.43 18.38 0.19
CA ASP A 70 2.97 19.77 0.20
C ASP A 70 3.70 20.67 -0.82
N GLY A 71 3.88 20.18 -2.05
CA GLY A 71 4.53 20.92 -3.14
C GLY A 71 6.05 20.89 -3.12
N LYS A 72 6.69 20.22 -2.16
CA LYS A 72 8.16 20.16 -2.03
C LYS A 72 8.69 18.74 -2.23
N PRO A 73 9.80 18.54 -2.95
CA PRO A 73 10.45 17.24 -3.04
C PRO A 73 11.00 16.84 -1.66
N PRO A 74 11.09 15.53 -1.35
CA PRO A 74 11.64 15.07 -0.07
C PRO A 74 13.04 15.62 0.26
N ALA A 75 13.90 15.83 -0.75
CA ALA A 75 15.25 16.38 -0.59
C ALA A 75 15.30 17.82 -0.06
N ASP A 76 14.19 18.57 -0.14
CA ASP A 76 14.10 19.93 0.41
C ASP A 76 13.55 19.94 1.84
N LEU A 77 13.09 18.79 2.34
CA LEU A 77 12.43 18.62 3.64
C LEU A 77 13.26 17.79 4.63
N LEU A 78 14.20 16.98 4.15
CA LEU A 78 15.07 16.07 4.90
C LEU A 78 16.54 16.46 4.70
#